data_AF-A0A453KYM6-F1
#
_entry.id   AF-A0A453KYM6-F1
#
_cell.length_a   1.000
_cell.length_b   1.000
_cell.length_c   1.000
_cell.angle_alpha   90.00
_cell.angle_beta   90.00
_cell.angle_gamma   90.00
#
_symmetry.space_group_name_H-M   'P 1'
#
loop_
_entity.id
_entity.type
_entity.pdbx_description
1 polymer ?
#
loop_
_entity_poly.entity_id
_entity_poly.type
_entity_poly.pdbx_seq_one_letter_code
_entity_poly.pdbx_strand_id
1 'polypeptide(L)'
;VARTVSLVDTARKGHMVLRLLHGVAYGDTWFGRWGFRYGRPSYGVALQSYQQSLHALQSIPLCVLEPHLSCFSQELPMVVTKYQAISGHKLLNLGDLLRFMLELRTRLPATSVTAMDYRGIMSDASCRWSAKRVD
;
A
#
# COMPACT_ATOMS: atom_id res chain seq x y z
N VAL A 1 -15.53 -22.64 23.18
CA VAL A 1 -15.07 -21.24 23.39
C VAL A 1 -14.04 -20.91 22.32
N ALA A 2 -14.30 -19.93 21.46
CA ALA A 2 -13.33 -19.49 20.45
C ALA A 2 -12.40 -18.43 21.07
N ARG A 3 -11.09 -18.52 20.84
CA ARG A 3 -10.10 -17.54 21.32
C ARG A 3 -9.97 -16.41 20.29
N THR A 4 -10.08 -15.17 20.74
CA THR A 4 -9.85 -13.98 19.90
C THR A 4 -8.36 -13.72 19.78
N VAL A 5 -7.84 -13.69 18.55
CA VAL A 5 -6.44 -13.36 18.26
C VAL A 5 -6.39 -11.97 17.65
N SER A 6 -5.53 -11.09 18.17
CA SER A 6 -5.28 -9.75 17.63
C SER A 6 -3.82 -9.64 17.17
N LEU A 7 -3.59 -8.75 16.20
CA LEU A 7 -2.26 -8.45 15.68
C LEU A 7 -1.95 -6.98 15.97
N VAL A 8 -0.75 -6.72 16.49
CA VAL A 8 -0.19 -5.38 16.63
C VAL A 8 0.96 -5.27 15.66
N ASP A 9 0.87 -4.30 14.77
CA ASP A 9 1.91 -4.04 13.79
C ASP A 9 3.07 -3.30 14.43
N THR A 10 4.20 -3.99 14.63
CA THR A 10 5.45 -3.43 15.17
C THR A 10 6.51 -3.22 14.09
N ALA A 11 6.20 -3.52 12.82
CA ALA A 11 7.19 -3.51 11.77
C ALA A 11 7.67 -2.08 11.47
N ARG A 12 8.99 -1.88 11.52
CA ARG A 12 9.64 -0.60 11.15
C ARG A 12 10.15 -0.61 9.71
N LYS A 13 10.31 -1.79 9.09
CA LYS A 13 10.79 -1.95 7.71
C LYS A 13 9.63 -1.75 6.74
N GLY A 14 9.83 -0.91 5.71
CA GLY A 14 8.78 -0.51 4.78
C GLY A 14 7.87 0.53 5.44
N HIS A 15 8.18 1.80 5.20
CA HIS A 15 7.58 2.98 5.83
C HIS A 15 6.05 2.87 5.94
N MET A 16 5.48 3.45 6.99
CA MET A 16 4.03 3.67 7.19
C MET A 16 3.28 4.01 5.88
N VAL A 17 3.95 4.75 5.00
CA VAL A 17 3.51 5.10 3.64
C VAL A 17 3.00 3.90 2.83
N LEU A 18 3.66 2.73 2.82
CA LEU A 18 3.19 1.57 2.05
C LEU A 18 1.87 1.01 2.57
N ARG A 19 1.65 1.09 3.89
CA ARG A 19 0.39 0.67 4.52
C ARG A 19 -0.74 1.64 4.18
N LEU A 20 -0.43 2.94 4.17
CA LEU A 20 -1.36 3.97 3.74
C LEU A 20 -1.70 3.81 2.25
N LEU A 21 -0.69 3.55 1.42
CA LEU A 21 -0.86 3.32 -0.02
C LEU A 21 -1.80 2.14 -0.29
N HIS A 22 -1.60 1.03 0.43
CA HIS A 22 -2.46 -0.14 0.33
C HIS A 22 -3.87 0.15 0.83
N GLY A 23 -4.01 0.88 1.95
CA GLY A 23 -5.29 1.34 2.46
C GLY A 23 -6.06 2.16 1.44
N VAL A 24 -5.41 3.13 0.79
CA VAL A 24 -6.04 3.93 -0.25
C VAL A 24 -6.30 3.11 -1.51
N ALA A 25 -5.44 2.16 -1.90
CA ALA A 25 -5.69 1.35 -3.09
C ALA A 25 -6.85 0.35 -2.94
N TYR A 26 -6.98 -0.30 -1.78
CA TYR A 26 -7.91 -1.43 -1.58
C TYR A 26 -9.09 -1.10 -0.65
N GLY A 27 -9.04 -0.01 0.11
CA GLY A 27 -10.09 0.39 1.05
C GLY A 27 -10.05 -0.35 2.38
N ASP A 28 -9.07 -1.23 2.55
CA ASP A 28 -8.90 -2.07 3.72
C ASP A 28 -7.53 -1.89 4.36
N THR A 29 -7.41 -2.30 5.62
CA THR A 29 -6.10 -2.33 6.26
C THR A 29 -5.15 -3.29 5.54
N TRP A 30 -3.85 -3.05 5.65
CA TRP A 30 -2.81 -3.94 5.11
C TRP A 30 -3.03 -5.42 5.46
N PHE A 31 -3.52 -5.69 6.67
CA PHE A 31 -3.78 -7.04 7.18
C PHE A 31 -5.14 -7.62 6.77
N GLY A 32 -6.00 -6.82 6.13
CA GLY A 32 -7.33 -7.25 5.66
C GLY A 32 -7.26 -8.45 4.73
N ARG A 33 -6.19 -8.57 3.93
CA ARG A 33 -5.95 -9.73 3.06
C ARG A 33 -5.76 -11.06 3.80
N TRP A 34 -5.40 -11.03 5.07
CA TRP A 34 -5.28 -12.22 5.92
C TRP A 34 -6.53 -12.45 6.81
N GLY A 35 -7.63 -11.74 6.54
CA GLY A 35 -8.88 -11.87 7.30
C GLY A 35 -8.89 -11.09 8.62
N PHE A 36 -7.85 -10.31 8.92
CA PHE A 36 -7.87 -9.43 10.09
C PHE A 36 -8.76 -8.23 9.82
N ARG A 37 -9.71 -8.01 10.72
CA ARG A 37 -10.56 -6.81 10.71
C ARG A 37 -9.92 -5.73 11.56
N TYR A 38 -10.34 -4.50 11.31
CA TYR A 38 -9.93 -3.36 12.13
C TYR A 38 -10.26 -3.62 13.60
N GLY A 39 -9.22 -3.68 14.42
CA GLY A 39 -9.31 -3.96 15.85
C GLY A 39 -9.31 -2.69 16.68
N ARG A 40 -8.51 -2.69 17.75
CA ARG A 40 -8.30 -1.48 18.55
C ARG A 40 -7.53 -0.43 17.74
N PRO A 41 -7.95 0.85 17.79
CA PRO A 41 -7.27 1.90 17.07
C PRO A 41 -5.90 2.19 17.70
N SER A 42 -4.82 1.89 17.00
CA SER A 42 -3.45 2.12 17.47
C SER A 42 -3.12 3.62 17.67
N TYR A 43 -3.92 4.51 17.08
CA TYR A 43 -3.73 5.96 17.09
C TYR A 43 -4.98 6.74 17.53
N GLY A 44 -5.94 6.07 18.18
CA GLY A 44 -7.19 6.72 18.63
C GLY A 44 -8.15 7.13 17.50
N VAL A 45 -7.87 6.78 16.25
CA VAL A 45 -8.77 7.05 15.11
C VAL A 45 -9.91 6.04 15.11
N ALA A 46 -11.16 6.50 15.18
CA ALA A 46 -12.32 5.61 15.09
C ALA A 46 -12.38 4.91 13.72
N LEU A 47 -12.84 3.66 13.67
CA LEU A 47 -12.98 2.88 12.43
C LEU A 47 -13.76 3.66 11.35
N GLN A 48 -14.87 4.28 11.73
CA GLN A 48 -15.69 5.07 10.82
C GLN A 48 -14.90 6.24 10.21
N SER A 49 -14.15 6.97 11.03
CA SER A 49 -13.30 8.09 10.58
C SER A 49 -12.18 7.60 9.67
N TYR A 50 -11.58 6.45 9.97
CA TYR A 50 -10.58 5.81 9.12
C TYR A 50 -11.16 5.44 7.75
N GLN A 51 -12.31 4.76 7.71
CA GLN A 51 -12.98 4.37 6.47
C GLN A 51 -13.41 5.59 5.64
N GLN A 52 -13.96 6.63 6.28
CA GLN A 52 -14.31 7.88 5.61
C GLN A 52 -13.09 8.56 5.02
N SER A 53 -11.96 8.55 5.73
CA SER A 53 -10.70 9.12 5.24
C SER A 53 -10.16 8.35 4.04
N LEU A 54 -10.21 7.01 4.08
CA LEU A 54 -9.81 6.18 2.94
C LEU A 54 -10.69 6.44 1.72
N HIS A 55 -12.02 6.47 1.91
CA HIS A 55 -12.96 6.75 0.83
C HIS A 55 -12.73 8.16 0.24
N ALA A 56 -12.52 9.17 1.09
CA ALA A 56 -12.23 10.52 0.65
C ALA A 56 -10.96 10.55 -0.23
N LEU A 57 -9.86 9.95 0.24
CA LEU A 57 -8.61 9.85 -0.51
C LEU A 57 -8.76 9.08 -1.82
N GLN A 58 -9.47 7.95 -1.80
CA GLN A 58 -9.76 7.14 -2.98
C GLN A 58 -10.50 7.93 -4.05
N SER A 59 -11.51 8.68 -3.63
CA SER A 59 -12.43 9.40 -4.51
C SER A 59 -11.83 10.65 -5.15
N ILE A 60 -10.61 11.07 -4.77
CA ILE A 60 -9.98 12.26 -5.34
C ILE A 60 -9.80 12.07 -6.85
N PRO A 61 -10.46 12.89 -7.70
CA PRO A 61 -10.32 12.77 -9.14
C PRO A 61 -8.90 13.13 -9.59
N LEU A 62 -8.33 12.37 -10.51
CA LEU A 62 -6.98 12.63 -11.03
C LEU A 62 -6.89 13.99 -11.72
N CYS A 63 -7.96 14.44 -12.40
CA CYS A 63 -7.99 15.76 -13.03
C CYS A 63 -7.85 16.92 -12.04
N VAL A 64 -8.29 16.72 -10.79
CA VAL A 64 -8.10 17.69 -9.70
C VAL A 64 -6.69 17.56 -9.12
N LEU A 65 -6.18 16.34 -9.04
CA LEU A 65 -4.89 16.05 -8.44
C LEU A 65 -3.69 16.44 -9.33
N GLU A 66 -3.77 16.26 -10.65
CA GLU A 66 -2.69 16.50 -11.62
C GLU A 66 -2.07 17.91 -11.56
N PRO A 67 -2.85 19.01 -11.49
CA PRO A 67 -2.29 20.36 -11.31
C PRO A 67 -1.50 20.49 -10.01
N HIS A 68 -1.98 19.87 -8.93
CA HIS A 68 -1.28 19.89 -7.65
C HIS A 68 0.01 19.07 -7.69
N LEU A 69 0.01 17.91 -8.36
CA LEU A 69 1.22 17.09 -8.54
C LEU A 69 2.31 17.83 -9.32
N SER A 70 1.91 18.58 -10.36
CA SER A 70 2.82 19.43 -11.14
C SER A 70 3.58 20.44 -10.30
N CYS A 71 2.97 20.95 -9.22
CA CYS A 71 3.59 21.88 -8.27
C CYS A 71 4.70 21.21 -7.45
N PHE A 72 4.55 19.92 -7.13
CA PHE A 72 5.56 19.16 -6.39
C PHE A 72 6.69 18.67 -7.30
N SER A 73 6.36 18.21 -8.50
CA SER A 73 7.33 17.73 -9.49
C SER A 73 6.72 17.68 -10.89
N GLN A 74 7.47 18.16 -11.87
CA GLN A 74 7.08 18.12 -13.29
C GLN A 74 6.99 16.69 -13.85
N GLU A 75 7.65 15.72 -13.20
CA GLU A 75 7.65 14.32 -13.62
C GLU A 75 6.37 13.57 -13.23
N LEU A 76 5.69 14.01 -12.16
CA LEU A 76 4.53 13.28 -11.63
C LEU A 76 3.34 13.21 -12.61
N PRO A 77 2.95 14.30 -13.30
CA PRO A 77 1.93 14.22 -14.35
C PRO A 77 2.32 13.26 -15.48
N MET A 78 3.61 13.20 -15.85
CA MET A 78 4.09 12.26 -16.88
C MET A 78 3.96 10.81 -16.41
N VAL A 79 4.26 10.54 -15.13
CA VAL A 79 4.05 9.22 -14.52
C VAL A 79 2.58 8.82 -14.57
N VAL A 80 1.66 9.71 -14.18
CA VAL A 80 0.22 9.46 -14.25
C VAL A 80 -0.22 9.15 -15.68
N THR A 81 0.20 9.97 -16.64
CA THR A 81 -0.08 9.79 -18.08
C THR A 81 0.44 8.44 -18.59
N LYS A 82 1.63 8.02 -18.15
CA LYS A 82 2.21 6.73 -18.52
C LYS A 82 1.38 5.57 -17.99
N TYR A 83 1.00 5.58 -16.71
CA TYR A 83 0.14 4.53 -16.16
C TYR A 83 -1.25 4.52 -16.81
N GLN A 84 -1.78 5.68 -17.15
CA GLN A 84 -3.04 5.85 -17.89
C GLN A 84 -2.98 5.26 -19.30
N ALA A 85 -1.82 5.32 -19.97
CA ALA A 85 -1.62 4.68 -21.28
C ALA A 85 -1.48 3.15 -21.16
N ILE A 86 -0.81 2.65 -20.12
CA ILE A 86 -0.57 1.22 -19.92
C ILE A 86 -1.83 0.49 -19.40
N SER A 87 -2.70 1.16 -18.64
CA SER A 87 -3.89 0.54 -18.05
C SER A 87 -4.90 0.06 -19.09
N GLY A 88 -4.94 0.66 -20.28
CA GLY A 88 -5.92 0.37 -21.32
C GLY A 88 -7.35 0.81 -20.97
N HIS A 89 -7.56 1.45 -19.81
CA HIS A 89 -8.83 1.98 -19.36
C HIS A 89 -8.62 3.29 -18.58
N LYS A 90 -9.63 4.16 -18.55
CA LYS A 90 -9.53 5.46 -17.89
C LYS A 90 -9.43 5.30 -16.37
N LEU A 91 -8.31 5.73 -15.78
CA LEU A 91 -8.14 5.84 -14.34
C LEU A 91 -8.76 7.18 -13.95
N LEU A 92 -9.78 7.16 -13.09
CA LEU A 92 -10.56 8.37 -12.80
C LEU A 92 -10.11 9.02 -11.50
N ASN A 93 -9.74 8.22 -10.52
CA ASN A 93 -9.46 8.66 -9.18
C ASN A 93 -8.12 8.11 -8.67
N LEU A 94 -7.66 8.65 -7.53
CA LEU A 94 -6.41 8.26 -6.91
C LEU A 94 -6.40 6.77 -6.51
N GLY A 95 -7.54 6.23 -6.07
CA GLY A 95 -7.68 4.81 -5.74
C GLY A 95 -7.40 3.90 -6.94
N ASP A 96 -7.98 4.20 -8.11
CA ASP A 96 -7.79 3.45 -9.35
C ASP A 96 -6.32 3.45 -9.78
N LEU A 97 -5.68 4.62 -9.74
CA LEU A 97 -4.26 4.76 -10.10
C LEU A 97 -3.37 3.91 -9.18
N LEU A 98 -3.55 4.05 -7.86
CA LEU A 98 -2.73 3.32 -6.89
C LEU A 98 -2.95 1.81 -6.96
N ARG A 99 -4.20 1.38 -7.14
CA ARG A 99 -4.53 -0.04 -7.34
C ARG A 99 -3.85 -0.58 -8.60
N PHE A 100 -3.95 0.13 -9.71
CA PHE A 100 -3.31 -0.27 -10.96
C PHE A 100 -1.79 -0.36 -10.83
N MET A 101 -1.14 0.62 -10.19
CA MET A 101 0.32 0.60 -9.95
C MET A 101 0.75 -0.61 -9.12
N LEU A 102 0.00 -0.95 -8.07
CA LEU A 102 0.30 -2.10 -7.20
C LEU A 102 0.10 -3.42 -7.93
N GLU A 103 -0.95 -3.56 -8.73
CA GLU A 103 -1.21 -4.75 -9.55
C GLU A 103 -0.24 -4.90 -10.72
N LEU A 104 0.20 -3.79 -11.33
CA LEU A 104 1.22 -3.84 -12.36
C LEU A 104 2.54 -4.37 -11.78
N ARG A 105 2.91 -3.92 -10.58
CA ARG A 105 4.12 -4.39 -9.88
C ARG A 105 4.11 -5.90 -9.63
N THR A 106 2.97 -6.50 -9.30
CA THR A 106 2.91 -7.96 -9.07
C THR A 106 2.99 -8.78 -10.35
N ARG A 107 2.69 -8.17 -11.51
CA ARG A 107 2.74 -8.81 -12.84
C ARG A 107 4.10 -8.65 -13.52
N LEU A 108 4.93 -7.73 -13.08
CA LEU A 108 6.25 -7.49 -13.65
C LEU A 108 7.27 -8.53 -13.14
N PRO A 109 8.22 -8.98 -13.98
CA PRO A 109 9.30 -9.86 -13.54
C PRO A 109 10.12 -9.19 -12.44
N ALA A 110 10.50 -9.95 -11.40
CA ALA A 110 11.29 -9.43 -10.27
C ALA A 110 12.63 -8.78 -10.68
N THR A 111 13.11 -9.08 -11.90
CA THR A 111 14.33 -8.54 -12.51
C THR A 111 14.21 -7.09 -13.00
N SER A 112 13.00 -6.55 -13.22
CA SER A 112 12.85 -5.14 -13.65
C SER A 112 12.88 -4.13 -12.50
N VAL A 113 12.88 -4.61 -11.24
CA VAL A 113 12.85 -3.79 -10.02
C VAL A 113 14.26 -3.43 -9.53
N THR A 114 15.30 -4.12 -10.01
CA THR A 114 16.70 -3.94 -9.55
C THR A 114 17.40 -2.68 -10.07
N ALA A 115 16.74 -1.82 -10.84
CA ALA A 115 17.29 -0.50 -11.20
C ALA A 115 17.02 0.59 -10.13
N MET A 116 16.36 0.25 -9.02
CA MET A 116 16.47 1.03 -7.78
C MET A 116 17.36 0.26 -6.82
N ASP A 117 18.62 0.68 -6.74
CA ASP A 117 19.69 0.10 -5.94
C ASP A 117 19.28 0.04 -4.45
N TYR A 118 18.83 -1.13 -3.98
CA TYR A 118 18.46 -1.38 -2.57
C TYR A 118 19.53 -2.18 -1.82
N ARG A 119 20.79 -2.18 -2.29
CA ARG A 119 21.93 -2.98 -1.75
C ARG A 119 22.16 -2.90 -0.23
N GLY A 120 21.46 -2.03 0.51
CA GLY A 120 21.50 -2.00 1.98
C GLY A 120 20.49 -2.87 2.73
N ILE A 121 19.49 -3.51 2.09
CA ILE A 121 18.35 -4.12 2.83
C ILE A 121 18.41 -5.66 2.96
N MET A 122 19.36 -6.33 2.31
CA MET A 122 19.45 -7.80 2.29
C MET A 122 20.64 -8.42 3.04
N SER A 123 21.24 -7.69 3.99
CA SER A 123 22.11 -8.31 4.98
C SER A 123 21.34 -8.43 6.29
N ASP A 124 21.00 -9.66 6.63
CA ASP A 124 20.38 -10.12 7.88
C ASP A 124 18.84 -10.09 7.96
N ALA A 125 18.24 -10.96 7.16
CA ALA A 125 16.97 -11.60 7.53
C ALA A 125 17.26 -13.02 8.07
N SER A 126 17.93 -13.12 9.21
CA SER A 126 17.85 -14.31 10.05
C SER A 126 16.44 -14.40 10.65
N CYS A 127 15.50 -14.96 9.89
CA CYS A 127 14.19 -15.36 10.39
C CYS A 127 14.38 -16.55 11.35
N ARG A 128 14.61 -16.25 12.62
CA ARG A 128 14.87 -17.19 13.73
C ARG A 128 13.65 -17.99 14.20
N TRP A 129 12.61 -18.12 13.38
CA TRP A 129 11.43 -18.92 13.68
C TRP A 129 11.30 -20.08 12.70
N SER A 130 12.11 -21.11 12.92
CA SER A 130 11.81 -22.45 12.44
C SER A 130 12.09 -23.45 13.56
N ALA A 131 11.00 -24.09 14.01
CA ALA A 131 10.81 -25.20 14.94
C ALA A 131 11.99 -25.67 15.81
N LYS A 132 11.90 -25.46 17.14
CA LYS A 132 12.52 -26.40 18.08
C LYS A 132 11.58 -27.59 18.25
N ARG A 133 12.05 -28.75 17.78
CA ARG A 133 11.46 -30.06 18.10
C ARG A 133 11.46 -30.27 19.62
N VAL A 134 10.38 -30.87 20.10
CA VAL A 134 10.27 -31.47 21.42
C VAL A 134 10.96 -32.83 21.30
N ASP A 135 12.00 -33.04 22.10
CA ASP A 135 12.49 -34.35 22.51
C ASP A 135 12.53 -34.32 24.04
#